data_AF-A0A3D6BPE6-F1
#
_entry.id   AF-A0A3D6BPE6-F1
#
_cell.length_a   1.000
_cell.length_b   1.000
_cell.length_c   1.000
_cell.angle_alpha   90.00
_cell.angle_beta   90.00
_cell.angle_gamma   90.00
#
_symmetry.space_group_name_H-M   'P 1'
#
loop_
_entity.id
_entity.type
_entity.pdbx_description
1 polymer ?
#
loop_
_entity_poly.entity_id
_entity_poly.type
_entity_poly.pdbx_seq_one_letter_code
_entity_poly.pdbx_strand_id
1 'polypeptide(L)'
;MKYARLTKEQFEELHKEFINFLATQTITAQEWDDIKKNKPEVAEQELDVFSDLVWEGVLNKVVYIEHISPQQIHLFHLNDEHMHLIAIKIKNPIDLTTTDGFNWLRENLMDDDVEFLQAKKDYSEDRNADKFKLIQQGGIITKGDLFKYFDKLIN
;
A
#
# COMPACT_ATOMS: atom_id res chain seq x y z
N MET A 1 -13.87 -12.10 -0.05
CA MET A 1 -13.08 -10.86 -0.11
C MET A 1 -11.65 -11.17 0.36
N LYS A 2 -10.66 -10.81 -0.44
CA LYS A 2 -9.23 -11.05 -0.21
C LYS A 2 -8.55 -9.85 0.45
N TYR A 3 -8.94 -8.64 0.04
CA TYR A 3 -8.40 -7.38 0.54
C TYR A 3 -9.46 -6.60 1.34
N ALA A 4 -9.19 -5.33 1.65
CA ALA A 4 -10.19 -4.46 2.26
C ALA A 4 -11.18 -3.96 1.20
N ARG A 5 -12.46 -3.87 1.56
CA ARG A 5 -13.45 -3.20 0.73
C ARG A 5 -13.07 -1.74 0.53
N LEU A 6 -13.26 -1.24 -0.70
CA LEU A 6 -13.10 0.18 -0.99
C LEU A 6 -14.07 1.02 -0.15
N THR A 7 -13.63 2.22 0.24
CA THR A 7 -14.50 3.17 0.93
C THR A 7 -15.56 3.72 -0.03
N LYS A 8 -16.59 4.35 0.52
CA LYS A 8 -17.65 4.96 -0.28
C LYS A 8 -17.08 5.98 -1.27
N GLU A 9 -16.16 6.81 -0.83
CA GLU A 9 -15.49 7.84 -1.64
C GLU A 9 -14.71 7.21 -2.79
N GLN A 10 -14.00 6.09 -2.52
CA GLN A 10 -13.27 5.35 -3.56
C GLN A 10 -14.21 4.73 -4.60
N PHE A 11 -15.37 4.21 -4.18
CA PHE A 11 -16.40 3.75 -5.11
C PHE A 11 -16.99 4.89 -5.94
N GLU A 12 -17.20 6.07 -5.34
CA GLU A 12 -17.68 7.25 -6.05
C GLU A 12 -16.65 7.73 -7.09
N GLU A 13 -15.36 7.71 -6.78
CA GLU A 13 -14.28 8.00 -7.74
C GLU A 13 -14.22 6.98 -8.88
N LEU A 14 -14.44 5.70 -8.57
CA LEU A 14 -14.36 4.56 -9.49
C LEU A 14 -15.72 4.12 -10.06
N HIS A 15 -16.74 4.99 -10.02
CA HIS A 15 -18.10 4.61 -10.42
C HIS A 15 -18.18 4.16 -11.88
N LYS A 16 -17.35 4.71 -12.78
CA LYS A 16 -17.33 4.32 -14.19
C LYS A 16 -16.75 2.92 -14.36
N GLU A 17 -15.65 2.64 -13.68
CA GLU A 17 -14.99 1.34 -13.62
C GLU A 17 -15.94 0.30 -13.01
N PHE A 18 -16.69 0.67 -11.97
CA PHE A 18 -17.66 -0.21 -11.34
C PHE A 18 -18.84 -0.52 -12.27
N ILE A 19 -19.38 0.47 -12.98
CA ILE A 19 -20.43 0.26 -13.99
C ILE A 19 -19.93 -0.67 -15.11
N ASN A 20 -18.71 -0.46 -15.58
CA ASN A 20 -18.10 -1.33 -16.60
C ASN A 20 -17.92 -2.76 -16.06
N PHE A 21 -17.49 -2.91 -14.81
CA PHE A 21 -17.38 -4.21 -14.15
C PHE A 21 -18.73 -4.94 -14.11
N LEU A 22 -19.80 -4.28 -13.66
CA LEU A 22 -21.16 -4.86 -13.66
C LEU A 22 -21.59 -5.26 -15.09
N ALA A 23 -21.32 -4.40 -16.08
CA ALA A 23 -21.62 -4.68 -17.47
C ALA A 23 -20.87 -5.90 -18.03
N THR A 24 -19.61 -6.14 -17.62
CA THR A 24 -18.88 -7.36 -18.03
C THR A 24 -19.51 -8.64 -17.50
N GLN A 25 -20.28 -8.54 -16.41
CA GLN A 25 -21.08 -9.63 -15.85
C GLN A 25 -22.50 -9.65 -16.41
N THR A 26 -22.79 -8.85 -17.44
CA THR A 26 -24.12 -8.69 -18.06
C THR A 26 -25.17 -8.15 -17.09
N ILE A 27 -24.76 -7.45 -16.02
CA ILE A 27 -25.67 -6.81 -15.06
C ILE A 27 -26.01 -5.41 -15.58
N THR A 28 -27.28 -5.21 -15.94
CA THR A 28 -27.81 -3.90 -16.35
C THR A 28 -28.10 -3.00 -15.14
N ALA A 29 -28.28 -1.70 -15.36
CA ALA A 29 -28.66 -0.77 -14.30
C ALA A 29 -29.98 -1.16 -13.62
N GLN A 30 -30.96 -1.65 -14.38
CA GLN A 30 -32.24 -2.08 -13.84
C GLN A 30 -32.10 -3.33 -12.97
N GLU A 31 -31.30 -4.31 -13.39
CA GLU A 31 -31.00 -5.50 -12.58
C GLU A 31 -30.21 -5.13 -11.33
N TRP A 32 -29.27 -4.20 -11.43
CA TRP A 32 -28.54 -3.71 -10.26
C TRP A 32 -29.45 -3.03 -9.23
N ASP A 33 -30.43 -2.23 -9.69
CA ASP A 33 -31.45 -1.64 -8.83
C ASP A 33 -32.33 -2.71 -8.16
N ASP A 34 -32.67 -3.78 -8.88
CA ASP A 34 -33.40 -4.92 -8.33
C ASP A 34 -32.58 -5.70 -7.29
N ILE A 35 -31.30 -5.98 -7.60
CA ILE A 35 -30.36 -6.66 -6.71
C ILE A 35 -30.21 -5.90 -5.40
N LYS A 36 -29.97 -4.58 -5.44
CA LYS A 36 -29.86 -3.77 -4.22
C LYS A 36 -31.12 -3.83 -3.33
N LYS A 37 -32.30 -3.96 -3.94
CA LYS A 37 -33.57 -3.98 -3.22
C LYS A 37 -33.92 -5.37 -2.67
N ASN A 38 -33.70 -6.41 -3.46
CA ASN A 38 -34.24 -7.74 -3.21
C ASN A 38 -33.18 -8.77 -2.80
N LYS A 39 -31.90 -8.50 -3.09
CA LYS A 39 -30.75 -9.37 -2.83
C LYS A 39 -29.55 -8.56 -2.31
N PRO A 40 -29.69 -7.83 -1.19
CA PRO A 40 -28.63 -6.98 -0.66
C PRO A 40 -27.32 -7.74 -0.43
N GLU A 41 -27.38 -9.01 -0.04
CA GLU A 41 -26.21 -9.88 0.10
C GLU A 41 -25.42 -10.08 -1.19
N VAL A 42 -26.10 -10.10 -2.34
CA VAL A 42 -25.46 -10.17 -3.65
C VAL A 42 -24.83 -8.82 -3.99
N ALA A 43 -25.51 -7.71 -3.68
CA ALA A 43 -24.93 -6.38 -3.88
C ALA A 43 -23.60 -6.21 -3.10
N GLU A 44 -23.57 -6.67 -1.86
CA GLU A 44 -22.38 -6.66 -1.01
C GLU A 44 -21.23 -7.51 -1.60
N GLN A 45 -21.56 -8.67 -2.19
CA GLN A 45 -20.57 -9.52 -2.86
C GLN A 45 -19.99 -8.85 -4.12
N GLU A 46 -20.80 -8.19 -4.93
CA GLU A 46 -20.32 -7.46 -6.11
C GLU A 46 -19.36 -6.32 -5.74
N LEU A 47 -19.65 -5.61 -4.63
CA LEU A 47 -18.76 -4.59 -4.09
C LEU A 47 -17.43 -5.20 -3.60
N ASP A 48 -17.47 -6.34 -2.93
CA ASP A 48 -16.26 -7.05 -2.47
C ASP A 48 -15.40 -7.53 -3.64
N VAL A 49 -16.02 -8.16 -4.65
CA VAL A 49 -15.31 -8.67 -5.82
C VAL A 49 -14.67 -7.51 -6.59
N PHE A 50 -15.39 -6.41 -6.79
CA PHE A 50 -14.82 -5.24 -7.43
C PHE A 50 -13.66 -4.64 -6.63
N SER A 51 -13.80 -4.55 -5.30
CA SER A 51 -12.73 -4.07 -4.43
C SER A 51 -11.47 -4.94 -4.56
N ASP A 52 -11.64 -6.26 -4.59
CA ASP A 52 -10.54 -7.20 -4.77
C ASP A 52 -9.84 -6.99 -6.13
N LEU A 53 -10.60 -6.81 -7.21
CA LEU A 53 -10.06 -6.55 -8.55
C LEU A 53 -9.27 -5.24 -8.63
N VAL A 54 -9.77 -4.17 -8.00
CA VAL A 54 -9.08 -2.88 -7.95
C VAL A 54 -7.77 -3.02 -7.19
N TRP A 55 -7.77 -3.69 -6.03
CA TRP A 55 -6.57 -3.95 -5.26
C TRP A 55 -5.55 -4.79 -6.03
N GLU A 56 -5.97 -5.87 -6.69
CA GLU A 56 -5.08 -6.65 -7.57
C GLU A 56 -4.44 -5.75 -8.64
N GLY A 57 -5.25 -4.89 -9.29
CA GLY A 57 -4.77 -3.96 -10.31
C GLY A 57 -3.72 -2.96 -9.78
N VAL A 58 -3.91 -2.46 -8.56
CA VAL A 58 -2.98 -1.54 -7.88
C VAL A 58 -1.71 -2.29 -7.47
N LEU A 59 -1.84 -3.37 -6.69
CA LEU A 59 -0.73 -4.12 -6.08
C LEU A 59 0.22 -4.73 -7.11
N ASN A 60 -0.31 -5.11 -8.28
CA ASN A 60 0.50 -5.57 -9.41
C ASN A 60 1.44 -4.50 -9.96
N LYS A 61 1.13 -3.21 -9.78
CA LYS A 61 1.94 -2.08 -10.23
C LYS A 61 2.76 -1.44 -9.10
N VAL A 62 2.56 -1.84 -7.85
CA VAL A 62 3.31 -1.30 -6.72
C VAL A 62 4.74 -1.80 -6.74
N VAL A 63 5.67 -0.84 -6.81
CA VAL A 63 7.13 -1.06 -6.79
C VAL A 63 7.74 -0.56 -5.47
N TYR A 64 7.19 0.49 -4.86
CA TYR A 64 7.72 1.05 -3.62
C TYR A 64 6.61 1.28 -2.59
N ILE A 65 6.90 0.94 -1.34
CA ILE A 65 6.07 1.26 -0.18
C ILE A 65 6.97 1.89 0.89
N GLU A 66 6.49 2.95 1.52
CA GLU A 66 7.18 3.64 2.60
C GLU A 66 6.29 3.68 3.83
N HIS A 67 6.85 3.34 4.99
CA HIS A 67 6.17 3.49 6.27
C HIS A 67 7.05 4.32 7.20
N ILE A 68 6.60 5.54 7.48
CA ILE A 68 7.31 6.52 8.29
C ILE A 68 6.53 6.71 9.59
N SER A 69 7.22 6.51 10.71
CA SER A 69 6.75 6.75 12.07
C SER A 69 7.75 7.64 12.79
N PRO A 70 7.41 8.21 13.96
CA PRO A 70 8.27 9.21 14.61
C PRO A 70 9.72 8.78 14.81
N GLN A 71 9.99 7.51 15.11
CA GLN A 71 11.35 7.03 15.38
C GLN A 71 11.85 5.99 14.38
N GLN A 72 11.05 5.63 13.38
CA GLN A 72 11.38 4.55 12.44
C GLN A 72 10.88 4.86 11.04
N ILE A 73 11.73 4.59 10.06
CA ILE A 73 11.43 4.64 8.64
C ILE A 73 11.67 3.26 8.06
N HIS A 74 10.66 2.69 7.39
CA HIS A 74 10.79 1.46 6.63
C HIS A 74 10.53 1.75 5.15
N LEU A 75 11.54 1.50 4.32
CA LEU A 75 11.50 1.74 2.88
C LEU A 75 11.57 0.39 2.19
N PHE A 76 10.49 0.02 1.49
CA PHE A 76 10.38 -1.25 0.78
C PHE A 76 10.48 -1.02 -0.72
N HIS A 77 11.39 -1.74 -1.36
CA HIS A 77 11.42 -1.95 -2.80
C HIS A 77 10.94 -3.37 -3.12
N LEU A 78 9.85 -3.45 -3.87
CA LEU A 78 9.09 -4.67 -4.16
C LEU A 78 9.42 -5.14 -5.58
N ASN A 79 10.53 -5.88 -5.73
CA ASN A 79 10.91 -6.45 -7.01
C ASN A 79 10.18 -7.78 -7.28
N ASP A 80 10.48 -8.47 -8.38
CA ASP A 80 9.73 -9.67 -8.76
C ASP A 80 10.03 -10.89 -7.87
N GLU A 81 11.24 -10.98 -7.32
CA GLU A 81 11.68 -12.13 -6.53
C GLU A 81 11.44 -11.93 -5.04
N HIS A 82 11.66 -10.73 -4.53
CA HIS A 82 11.66 -10.44 -3.10
C HIS A 82 11.39 -8.96 -2.78
N MET A 83 11.13 -8.68 -1.51
CA MET A 83 11.13 -7.34 -0.96
C MET A 83 12.50 -7.00 -0.38
N HIS A 84 13.05 -5.88 -0.80
CA HIS A 84 14.23 -5.28 -0.19
C HIS A 84 13.77 -4.17 0.75
N LEU A 85 14.13 -4.29 2.03
CA LEU A 85 13.86 -3.31 3.08
C LEU A 85 15.13 -2.57 3.44
N ILE A 86 15.04 -1.24 3.48
CA ILE A 86 15.94 -0.37 4.22
C ILE A 86 15.15 0.17 5.42
N ALA A 87 15.56 -0.19 6.63
CA ALA A 87 15.00 0.31 7.87
C ALA A 87 15.97 1.27 8.53
N ILE A 88 15.45 2.41 8.98
CA ILE A 88 16.17 3.44 9.70
C ILE A 88 15.46 3.61 11.03
N LYS A 89 16.22 3.52 12.12
CA LYS A 89 15.68 3.69 13.47
C LYS A 89 16.54 4.68 14.23
N ILE A 90 15.89 5.57 14.97
CA ILE A 90 16.58 6.52 15.85
C ILE A 90 16.26 6.23 17.31
N LYS A 91 17.24 6.48 18.19
CA LYS A 91 17.10 6.26 19.66
C LYS A 91 16.64 7.50 20.41
N ASN A 92 16.71 8.67 19.78
CA ASN A 92 16.35 9.94 20.39
C ASN A 92 14.84 10.26 20.17
N PRO A 93 14.28 11.25 20.89
CA PRO A 93 12.84 11.52 20.86
C PRO A 93 12.40 12.40 19.68
N ILE A 94 13.22 12.52 18.63
CA ILE A 94 12.90 13.33 17.45
C ILE A 94 11.79 12.64 16.65
N ASP A 95 10.93 13.44 16.00
CA ASP A 95 9.84 12.95 15.17
C ASP A 95 10.17 13.06 13.68
N LEU A 96 10.53 11.93 13.07
CA LEU A 96 10.87 11.78 11.65
C LEU A 96 9.70 12.01 10.69
N THR A 97 8.46 12.08 11.19
CA THR A 97 7.29 12.43 10.38
C THR A 97 7.20 13.93 10.10
N THR A 98 7.96 14.73 10.86
CA THR A 98 8.04 16.19 10.69
C THR A 98 9.17 16.59 9.76
N THR A 99 9.02 17.72 9.06
CA THR A 99 10.07 18.28 8.21
C THR A 99 11.38 18.49 8.98
N ASP A 100 11.31 19.03 10.20
CA ASP A 100 12.49 19.32 11.02
C ASP A 100 13.17 18.04 11.50
N GLY A 101 12.41 17.04 11.94
CA GLY A 101 12.98 15.76 12.35
C GLY A 101 13.60 14.99 11.18
N PHE A 102 12.97 15.04 9.99
CA PHE A 102 13.55 14.45 8.79
C PHE A 102 14.82 15.19 8.34
N ASN A 103 14.86 16.52 8.46
CA ASN A 103 16.07 17.31 8.19
C ASN A 103 17.20 16.95 9.15
N TRP A 104 16.88 16.83 10.44
CA TRP A 104 17.83 16.38 11.44
C TRP A 104 18.44 15.03 11.08
N LEU A 105 17.62 14.05 10.65
CA LEU A 105 18.12 12.75 10.20
C LEU A 105 19.13 12.88 9.05
N ARG A 106 18.84 13.73 8.05
CA ARG A 106 19.75 13.95 6.91
C ARG A 106 21.10 14.54 7.31
N GLU A 107 21.13 15.36 8.34
CA GLU A 107 22.36 16.00 8.84
C GLU A 107 23.16 15.08 9.78
N ASN A 108 22.50 14.09 10.41
CA ASN A 108 23.07 13.26 11.46
C ASN A 108 23.08 11.77 11.09
N LEU A 109 23.19 11.44 9.79
CA LEU A 109 23.18 10.06 9.30
C LEU A 109 24.29 9.16 9.88
N MET A 110 25.38 9.74 10.39
CA MET A 110 26.53 9.02 10.95
C MET A 110 26.55 9.05 12.49
N ASP A 111 25.48 9.54 13.12
CA ASP A 111 25.35 9.61 14.57
C ASP A 111 25.09 8.21 15.16
N ASP A 112 25.64 7.94 16.34
CA ASP A 112 25.49 6.65 17.06
C ASP A 112 24.02 6.36 17.44
N ASP A 113 23.18 7.39 17.48
CA ASP A 113 21.74 7.28 17.73
C ASP A 113 20.94 6.81 16.49
N VAL A 114 21.57 6.73 15.30
CA VAL A 114 20.93 6.31 14.05
C VAL A 114 21.38 4.89 13.68
N GLU A 115 20.42 3.97 13.59
CA GLU A 115 20.64 2.58 13.19
C GLU A 115 20.06 2.32 11.80
N PHE A 116 20.89 1.79 10.90
CA PHE A 116 20.48 1.30 9.59
C PHE A 116 20.46 -0.22 9.56
N LEU A 117 19.38 -0.78 9.04
CA LEU A 117 19.23 -2.21 8.80
C LEU A 117 18.77 -2.44 7.36
N GLN A 118 19.48 -3.32 6.65
CA GLN A 118 19.02 -3.85 5.37
C GLN A 118 18.54 -5.29 5.54
N ALA A 119 17.40 -5.60 4.94
CA ALA A 119 16.86 -6.95 4.95
C ALA A 119 16.27 -7.30 3.58
N LYS A 120 16.39 -8.57 3.22
CA LYS A 120 15.68 -9.18 2.10
C LYS A 120 14.62 -10.12 2.65
N LYS A 121 13.39 -9.98 2.18
CA LYS A 121 12.26 -10.83 2.53
C LYS A 121 11.67 -11.42 1.27
N ASP A 122 11.76 -12.74 1.14
CA ASP A 122 11.10 -13.45 0.04
C ASP A 122 9.57 -13.40 0.21
N TYR A 123 8.87 -13.44 -0.92
CA TYR A 123 7.41 -13.51 -0.91
C TYR A 123 6.91 -14.88 -0.44
N SER A 124 5.73 -14.87 0.17
CA SER A 124 4.91 -16.08 0.31
C SER A 124 4.32 -16.49 -1.04
N GLU A 125 3.45 -17.52 -1.03
CA GLU A 125 2.72 -17.97 -2.22
C GLU A 125 1.87 -16.87 -2.85
N ASP A 126 1.42 -15.88 -2.06
CA ASP A 126 0.61 -14.75 -2.53
C ASP A 126 1.35 -13.42 -2.36
N ARG A 127 2.08 -13.05 -3.42
CA ARG A 127 2.86 -11.81 -3.48
C ARG A 127 2.02 -10.57 -3.17
N ASN A 128 0.80 -10.48 -3.69
CA ASN A 128 -0.01 -9.28 -3.54
C ASN A 128 -0.62 -9.18 -2.14
N ALA A 129 -0.99 -10.31 -1.51
CA ALA A 129 -1.37 -10.33 -0.11
C ALA A 129 -0.25 -9.81 0.81
N ASP A 130 1.00 -10.20 0.53
CA ASP A 130 2.15 -9.71 1.28
C ASP A 130 2.39 -8.21 1.11
N LYS A 131 2.28 -7.69 -0.12
CA LYS A 131 2.37 -6.24 -0.39
C LYS A 131 1.25 -5.49 0.34
N PHE A 132 0.03 -6.02 0.29
CA PHE A 132 -1.14 -5.42 0.94
C PHE A 132 -0.98 -5.36 2.46
N LYS A 133 -0.37 -6.39 3.08
CA LYS A 133 -0.09 -6.40 4.51
C LYS A 133 0.78 -5.21 4.94
N LEU A 134 1.76 -4.80 4.12
CA LEU A 134 2.56 -3.60 4.40
C LEU A 134 1.69 -2.34 4.39
N ILE A 135 0.74 -2.24 3.45
CA ILE A 135 -0.20 -1.11 3.38
C ILE A 135 -1.12 -1.09 4.60
N GLN A 136 -1.64 -2.26 5.02
CA GLN A 136 -2.45 -2.38 6.24
C GLN A 136 -1.69 -1.97 7.51
N GLN A 137 -0.37 -2.09 7.50
CA GLN A 137 0.50 -1.67 8.61
C GLN A 137 0.86 -0.18 8.58
N GLY A 138 0.26 0.62 7.70
CA GLY A 138 0.54 2.05 7.55
C GLY A 138 1.50 2.38 6.41
N GLY A 139 1.85 1.41 5.57
CA GLY A 139 2.65 1.62 4.38
C GLY A 139 1.89 2.43 3.31
N ILE A 140 2.58 3.40 2.73
CA ILE A 140 2.06 4.27 1.67
C ILE A 140 2.78 3.93 0.38
N ILE A 141 2.05 3.78 -0.72
CA ILE A 141 2.62 3.57 -2.06
C ILE A 141 3.26 4.88 -2.53
N THR A 142 4.54 4.84 -2.93
CA THR A 142 5.28 6.03 -3.38
C THR A 142 6.01 5.77 -4.71
N LYS A 143 6.74 6.79 -5.20
CA LYS A 143 7.66 6.67 -6.35
C LYS A 143 9.04 6.11 -5.97
N GLY A 144 9.27 5.87 -4.67
CA GLY A 144 10.50 5.30 -4.12
C GLY A 144 11.69 6.25 -4.12
N ASP A 145 11.47 7.58 -4.17
CA ASP A 145 12.57 8.55 -4.19
C ASP A 145 13.41 8.44 -2.91
N LEU A 146 12.77 8.19 -1.77
CA LEU A 146 13.45 8.02 -0.49
C LEU A 146 14.23 6.71 -0.42
N PHE A 147 13.63 5.60 -0.88
CA PHE A 147 14.32 4.33 -1.00
C PHE A 147 15.60 4.48 -1.84
N LYS A 148 15.48 5.04 -3.04
CA LYS A 148 16.61 5.23 -3.97
C LYS A 148 17.70 6.14 -3.40
N TYR A 149 17.32 7.14 -2.61
CA TYR A 149 18.27 8.02 -1.94
C TYR A 149 19.11 7.26 -0.91
N PHE A 150 18.47 6.52 -0.01
CA PHE A 150 19.18 5.75 1.02
C PHE A 150 19.93 4.54 0.45
N ASP A 151 19.39 3.88 -0.55
CA ASP A 151 20.05 2.77 -1.25
C ASP A 151 21.42 3.22 -1.81
N LYS A 152 21.48 4.39 -2.48
CA LYS A 152 22.73 4.98 -2.99
C LYS A 152 23.73 5.43 -1.92
N LEU A 153 23.26 5.66 -0.70
CA LEU A 153 24.14 6.09 0.40
C LEU A 153 24.82 4.90 1.07
N ILE A 154 24.15 3.74 1.09
CA ILE A 154 24.58 2.58 1.86
C ILE A 154 25.20 1.49 0.96
N ASN A 155 24.86 1.46 -0.33
CA ASN A 155 25.37 0.51 -1.33
C ASN A 155 26.15 1.23 -2.44
#